data_AF-A0A9P6NZR3-F1
#
_entry.id   AF-A0A9P6NZR3-F1
#
_cell.length_a   1.000
_cell.length_b   1.000
_cell.length_c   1.000
_cell.angle_alpha   90.00
_cell.angle_beta   90.00
_cell.angle_gamma   90.00
#
_symmetry.space_group_name_H-M   'P 1'
#
loop_
_entity.id
_entity.type
_entity.pdbx_description
1 polymer ?
#
loop_
_entity_poly.entity_id
_entity_poly.type
_entity_poly.pdbx_seq_one_letter_code
_entity_poly.pdbx_strand_id
1 'polypeptide(L)'
;MSVNQIFTDQSIYLNDLFGIDFAAYGERQNGWADFCSIFCDSLIFWCATHLFLTRRTSEIGMFLGMVRNVFLRYLTRTQFDIKYVRSGRCNDYDVLPIDMHEERAASLDMMNYIPGYIAMKVSFKNIGLSTLLPKLAQIVHELRGYQIVLHDFDITVDCAYISTRTIVQKFLLSNGINSSQIKNDRTKSGDNCIAWNSRVMLDTTIPIRIKVYNKFVQMLESCDLQTKLGSQLKNFVVNSDTRFLERLQQYCSTGMSRIEITIYSTRLYSYEHYSQIMDQATLFLRVVSDNKGLLHYSYLQIYNLDLIKFQVVERLTQMTSIYIRNKKTFAYCHWWNSLTKRMHGHSRTSIEEKDLLTLLANFGFNDRPIHCFIVDWISDKTYTIVEHRQYERVPGSVAITLVPGIQGSFFPYRSFLKCINLSFEAVGLASYKNITIEWPQQQLCKDRDPMLAEIIPYEPTNDRAFDMNQLQDAINNVEASNDQLVHLESIVMAKYKADYQILKTDQVYTVVEYAHATYRNKLYLCLTMAGDIFVRCSKGLENVATPEIERGYKFKVKVMRIKTVRGYSDVECRII
;
A
#
# COMPACT_ATOMS: atom_id res chain seq x y z
N MET A 1 -7.82 -3.03 24.16
CA MET A 1 -8.14 -3.64 22.85
C MET A 1 -7.46 -2.79 21.78
N SER A 2 -7.40 -3.19 20.53
CA SER A 2 -6.92 -2.30 19.45
C SER A 2 -8.04 -2.12 18.44
N VAL A 3 -8.02 -1.03 17.67
CA VAL A 3 -8.90 -0.82 16.50
C VAL A 3 -9.03 -2.09 15.65
N ASN A 4 -7.92 -2.84 15.52
CA ASN A 4 -7.86 -4.12 14.82
C ASN A 4 -8.83 -5.18 15.33
N GLN A 5 -9.09 -5.21 16.64
CA GLN A 5 -10.00 -6.19 17.23
C GLN A 5 -11.43 -5.89 16.79
N ILE A 6 -11.84 -4.63 16.81
CA ILE A 6 -13.16 -4.20 16.34
C ILE A 6 -13.34 -4.56 14.86
N PHE A 7 -12.34 -4.28 14.01
CA PHE A 7 -12.37 -4.73 12.61
C PHE A 7 -12.45 -6.26 12.49
N THR A 8 -11.75 -7.01 13.33
CA THR A 8 -11.78 -8.49 13.29
C THR A 8 -13.15 -9.03 13.67
N ASP A 9 -13.80 -8.42 14.66
CA ASP A 9 -15.16 -8.79 15.09
C ASP A 9 -16.18 -8.45 13.99
N GLN A 10 -15.92 -7.42 13.18
CA GLN A 10 -16.73 -7.00 12.03
C GLN A 10 -16.19 -7.54 10.69
N SER A 11 -15.52 -8.70 10.72
CA SER A 11 -14.81 -9.26 9.56
C SER A 11 -15.69 -9.55 8.34
N ILE A 12 -17.00 -9.75 8.53
CA ILE A 12 -17.96 -9.93 7.43
C ILE A 12 -18.07 -8.71 6.50
N TYR A 13 -17.71 -7.52 7.01
CA TYR A 13 -17.72 -6.26 6.25
C TYR A 13 -16.35 -5.92 5.64
N LEU A 14 -15.34 -6.78 5.84
CA LEU A 14 -14.00 -6.58 5.29
C LEU A 14 -13.83 -7.32 3.97
N ASN A 15 -13.16 -6.68 3.01
CA ASN A 15 -12.73 -7.35 1.79
C ASN A 15 -11.56 -8.28 2.10
N ASP A 16 -11.75 -9.59 1.95
CA ASP A 16 -10.70 -10.58 2.22
C ASP A 16 -9.91 -10.93 0.95
N LEU A 17 -8.60 -10.68 1.00
CA LEU A 17 -7.66 -11.04 -0.06
C LEU A 17 -7.06 -12.44 0.12
N PHE A 18 -7.43 -13.17 1.18
CA PHE A 18 -6.98 -14.55 1.33
C PHE A 18 -7.44 -15.44 0.16
N GLY A 19 -6.53 -16.33 -0.28
CA GLY A 19 -6.80 -17.32 -1.33
C GLY A 19 -6.70 -16.80 -2.76
N ILE A 20 -6.22 -15.57 -2.96
CA ILE A 20 -5.88 -15.04 -4.28
C ILE A 20 -4.66 -15.81 -4.82
N ASP A 21 -4.79 -16.36 -6.02
CA ASP A 21 -3.68 -17.01 -6.71
C ASP A 21 -2.96 -15.99 -7.59
N PHE A 22 -1.97 -15.32 -6.99
CA PHE A 22 -1.13 -14.33 -7.67
C PHE A 22 -0.29 -14.91 -8.82
N ALA A 23 -0.30 -16.23 -9.01
CA ALA A 23 0.43 -16.94 -10.05
C ALA A 23 -0.47 -17.44 -11.20
N ALA A 24 -1.79 -17.31 -11.08
CA ALA A 24 -2.77 -17.95 -11.99
C ALA A 24 -2.64 -17.56 -13.47
N TYR A 25 -2.17 -16.34 -13.78
CA TYR A 25 -2.13 -15.80 -15.15
C TYR A 25 -0.71 -15.67 -15.72
N GLY A 26 0.33 -16.10 -15.02
CA GLY A 26 1.67 -16.05 -15.61
C GLY A 26 1.93 -17.20 -16.57
N GLU A 27 2.89 -17.01 -17.46
CA GLU A 27 3.44 -18.14 -18.23
C GLU A 27 4.34 -18.99 -17.35
N ARG A 28 4.21 -20.31 -17.47
CA ARG A 28 5.08 -21.25 -16.78
C ARG A 28 6.52 -21.12 -17.27
N GLN A 29 7.44 -21.07 -16.33
CA GLN A 29 8.88 -20.95 -16.49
C GLN A 29 9.59 -22.03 -15.67
N ASN A 30 10.74 -22.48 -16.18
CA ASN A 30 11.57 -23.48 -15.53
C ASN A 30 12.60 -22.80 -14.62
N GLY A 31 12.43 -22.94 -13.30
CA GLY A 31 13.35 -22.38 -12.31
C GLY A 31 13.26 -20.85 -12.15
N TRP A 32 13.99 -20.32 -11.19
CA TRP A 32 14.17 -18.88 -11.01
C TRP A 32 15.18 -18.36 -12.04
N ALA A 33 14.82 -17.27 -12.75
CA ALA A 33 15.74 -16.58 -13.66
C ALA A 33 16.67 -15.61 -12.90
N ASP A 34 17.41 -14.80 -13.65
CA ASP A 34 18.42 -13.82 -13.22
C ASP A 34 18.31 -13.34 -11.77
N PHE A 35 19.43 -13.46 -11.05
CA PHE A 35 19.56 -13.05 -9.65
C PHE A 35 20.34 -11.74 -9.60
N CYS A 36 19.91 -10.81 -8.74
CA CYS A 36 20.71 -9.62 -8.49
C CYS A 36 21.99 -9.95 -7.69
N SER A 37 22.90 -8.97 -7.59
CA SER A 37 24.05 -9.07 -6.68
C SER A 37 23.60 -9.24 -5.22
N ILE A 38 24.34 -10.03 -4.45
CA ILE A 38 24.07 -10.27 -3.04
C ILE A 38 24.15 -8.96 -2.22
N PHE A 39 23.14 -8.73 -1.38
CA PHE A 39 23.10 -7.61 -0.45
C PHE A 39 22.67 -8.08 0.94
N CYS A 40 22.84 -7.20 1.93
CA CYS A 40 22.33 -7.43 3.29
C CYS A 40 21.03 -6.63 3.49
N ASP A 41 19.97 -7.33 3.91
CA ASP A 41 18.69 -6.68 4.23
C ASP A 41 18.70 -6.18 5.69
N SER A 42 19.08 -7.05 6.63
CA SER A 42 19.11 -6.68 8.04
C SER A 42 20.07 -7.46 8.93
N LEU A 43 20.33 -6.89 10.10
CA LEU A 43 21.08 -7.47 11.22
C LEU A 43 20.23 -7.43 12.49
N ILE A 44 20.38 -8.43 13.35
CA ILE A 44 19.90 -8.38 14.72
C ILE A 44 21.09 -8.33 15.67
N PHE A 45 21.09 -7.33 16.56
CA PHE A 45 22.02 -7.23 17.68
C PHE A 45 21.31 -7.55 18.99
N TRP A 46 21.99 -8.23 19.89
CA TRP A 46 21.56 -8.42 21.27
C TRP A 46 22.48 -7.63 22.20
N CYS A 47 21.86 -6.85 23.08
CA CYS A 47 22.55 -6.03 24.07
C CYS A 47 22.37 -6.67 25.45
N ALA A 48 23.46 -7.00 26.13
CA ALA A 48 23.40 -7.52 27.50
C ALA A 48 22.89 -6.43 28.46
N THR A 49 21.92 -6.76 29.31
CA THR A 49 21.42 -5.85 30.35
C THR A 49 20.77 -6.61 31.50
N HIS A 50 20.40 -5.90 32.56
CA HIS A 50 19.64 -6.49 33.66
C HIS A 50 18.18 -6.69 33.25
N LEU A 51 17.58 -7.84 33.58
CA LEU A 51 16.18 -8.18 33.29
C LEU A 51 15.18 -7.05 33.62
N PHE A 52 15.33 -6.35 34.73
CA PHE A 52 14.39 -5.28 35.12
C PHE A 52 14.58 -3.99 34.32
N LEU A 53 15.72 -3.83 33.65
CA LEU A 53 15.99 -2.70 32.75
C LEU A 53 15.47 -2.97 31.33
N THR A 54 15.27 -4.23 30.94
CA THR A 54 14.80 -4.62 29.60
C THR A 54 13.50 -3.95 29.15
N ARG A 55 12.65 -3.50 30.09
CA ARG A 55 11.37 -2.83 29.82
C ARG A 55 11.43 -1.31 29.96
N ARG A 56 12.55 -0.74 30.39
CA ARG A 56 12.70 0.70 30.60
C ARG A 56 12.98 1.38 29.27
N THR A 57 12.18 2.38 28.92
CA THR A 57 12.33 3.16 27.69
C THR A 57 13.66 3.90 27.62
N SER A 58 14.20 4.31 28.77
CA SER A 58 15.53 4.94 28.88
C SER A 58 16.66 3.98 28.49
N GLU A 59 16.64 2.73 28.98
CA GLU A 59 17.65 1.71 28.66
C GLU A 59 17.61 1.36 27.17
N ILE A 60 16.39 1.13 26.65
CA ILE A 60 16.19 0.88 25.21
C ILE A 60 16.69 2.07 24.38
N GLY A 61 16.35 3.29 24.79
CA GLY A 61 16.78 4.52 24.13
C GLY A 61 18.30 4.71 24.12
N MET A 62 18.96 4.39 25.23
CA MET A 62 20.42 4.43 25.36
C MET A 62 21.09 3.49 24.36
N PHE A 63 20.72 2.21 24.35
CA PHE A 63 21.31 1.24 23.41
C PHE A 63 21.00 1.61 21.95
N LEU A 64 19.79 2.10 21.65
CA LEU A 64 19.45 2.59 20.31
C LEU A 64 20.36 3.76 19.90
N GLY A 65 20.67 4.66 20.84
CA GLY A 65 21.63 5.74 20.65
C GLY A 65 23.05 5.24 20.40
N MET A 66 23.51 4.28 21.19
CA MET A 66 24.85 3.68 21.07
C MET A 66 25.03 3.00 19.71
N VAL A 67 24.12 2.08 19.34
CA VAL A 67 24.18 1.40 18.04
C VAL A 67 24.12 2.42 16.90
N ARG A 68 23.22 3.40 16.98
CA ARG A 68 23.13 4.46 15.97
C ARG A 68 24.44 5.25 15.83
N ASN A 69 25.07 5.61 16.95
CA ASN A 69 26.30 6.39 16.94
C ASN A 69 27.46 5.62 16.33
N VAL A 70 27.61 4.33 16.65
CA VAL A 70 28.65 3.49 16.03
C VAL A 70 28.40 3.37 14.52
N PHE A 71 27.16 3.05 14.11
CA PHE A 71 26.83 2.95 12.68
C PHE A 71 27.07 4.27 11.92
N LEU A 72 26.80 5.43 12.53
CA LEU A 72 27.00 6.75 11.92
C LEU A 72 28.47 7.11 11.65
N ARG A 73 29.43 6.41 12.26
CA ARG A 73 30.86 6.58 11.96
C ARG A 73 31.24 5.99 10.60
N TYR A 74 30.48 5.00 10.12
CA TYR A 74 30.79 4.21 8.92
C TYR A 74 29.78 4.36 7.78
N LEU A 75 28.55 4.73 8.12
CA LEU A 75 27.40 4.82 7.23
C LEU A 75 26.61 6.11 7.45
N THR A 76 25.90 6.57 6.43
CA THR A 76 25.06 7.77 6.52
C THR A 76 23.69 7.44 7.10
N ARG A 77 22.99 8.45 7.65
CA ARG A 77 21.61 8.31 8.16
C ARG A 77 20.61 7.79 7.12
N THR A 78 20.90 7.94 5.83
CA THR A 78 20.02 7.47 4.77
C THR A 78 20.23 6.00 4.43
N GLN A 79 21.35 5.40 4.87
CA GLN A 79 21.76 4.05 4.51
C GLN A 79 21.19 2.95 5.41
N PHE A 80 20.73 3.28 6.63
CA PHE A 80 20.19 2.30 7.57
C PHE A 80 19.10 2.90 8.45
N ASP A 81 18.27 2.02 9.02
CA ASP A 81 17.31 2.33 10.07
C ASP A 81 17.49 1.36 11.25
N ILE A 82 17.22 1.83 12.47
CA ILE A 82 17.39 1.02 13.69
C ILE A 82 16.10 1.03 14.49
N LYS A 83 15.62 -0.16 14.82
CA LYS A 83 14.43 -0.35 15.64
C LYS A 83 14.64 -1.36 16.75
N TYR A 84 13.98 -1.09 17.87
CA TYR A 84 13.78 -2.08 18.91
C TYR A 84 12.89 -3.22 18.39
N VAL A 85 13.24 -4.47 18.72
CA VAL A 85 12.48 -5.66 18.31
C VAL A 85 11.74 -6.25 19.49
N ARG A 86 12.49 -6.66 20.52
CA ARG A 86 11.97 -7.29 21.74
C ARG A 86 13.05 -7.25 22.81
N SER A 87 12.67 -7.59 24.03
CA SER A 87 13.59 -7.78 25.14
C SER A 87 13.06 -8.90 26.04
N GLY A 88 13.93 -9.43 26.89
CA GLY A 88 13.55 -10.53 27.76
C GLY A 88 14.67 -11.02 28.64
N ARG A 89 14.41 -12.12 29.36
CA ARG A 89 15.43 -12.85 30.09
C ARG A 89 16.38 -13.52 29.10
N CYS A 90 17.68 -13.40 29.37
CA CYS A 90 18.68 -14.14 28.61
C CYS A 90 18.80 -15.56 29.20
N ASN A 91 18.56 -16.56 28.36
CA ASN A 91 18.79 -17.98 28.68
C ASN A 91 19.73 -18.63 27.65
N ASP A 92 20.20 -17.86 26.67
CA ASP A 92 20.99 -18.32 25.53
C ASP A 92 22.39 -17.74 25.65
N TYR A 93 23.22 -18.46 26.39
CA TYR A 93 24.60 -18.07 26.69
C TYR A 93 25.57 -18.40 25.54
N ASP A 94 25.11 -19.07 24.48
CA ASP A 94 25.89 -19.28 23.27
C ASP A 94 25.95 -17.99 22.43
N VAL A 95 24.89 -17.16 22.50
CA VAL A 95 24.85 -15.85 21.83
C VAL A 95 25.37 -14.73 22.73
N LEU A 96 24.90 -14.66 23.99
CA LEU A 96 25.37 -13.71 25.00
C LEU A 96 26.11 -14.45 26.11
N PRO A 97 27.43 -14.62 25.98
CA PRO A 97 28.25 -15.30 26.95
C PRO A 97 28.12 -14.76 28.39
N ILE A 98 28.37 -15.63 29.36
CA ILE A 98 28.24 -15.32 30.80
C ILE A 98 29.20 -14.19 31.20
N ASP A 99 30.44 -14.22 30.73
CA ASP A 99 31.45 -13.18 30.96
C ASP A 99 30.97 -11.79 30.52
N MET A 100 30.25 -11.70 29.39
CA MET A 100 29.65 -10.45 28.93
C MET A 100 28.56 -9.93 29.90
N HIS A 101 27.80 -10.85 30.51
CA HIS A 101 26.83 -10.49 31.54
C HIS A 101 27.51 -10.08 32.86
N GLU A 102 28.64 -10.71 33.22
CA GLU A 102 29.47 -10.33 34.37
C GLU A 102 30.07 -8.93 34.19
N GLU A 103 30.64 -8.63 33.02
CA GLU A 103 31.12 -7.29 32.65
C GLU A 103 30.00 -6.25 32.76
N ARG A 104 28.80 -6.58 32.23
CA ARG A 104 27.66 -5.69 32.29
C ARG A 104 27.19 -5.48 33.73
N ALA A 105 27.15 -6.53 34.55
CA ALA A 105 26.79 -6.44 35.97
C ALA A 105 27.75 -5.51 36.73
N ALA A 106 29.05 -5.63 36.47
CA ALA A 106 30.07 -4.74 37.02
C ALA A 106 29.88 -3.29 36.56
N SER A 107 29.59 -3.06 35.27
CA SER A 107 29.36 -1.72 34.73
C SER A 107 28.12 -1.01 35.31
N LEU A 108 27.16 -1.78 35.83
CA LEU A 108 25.93 -1.28 36.43
C LEU A 108 26.00 -1.20 37.96
N ASP A 109 27.10 -1.66 38.57
CA ASP A 109 27.26 -1.78 40.03
C ASP A 109 26.09 -2.55 40.70
N MET A 110 25.67 -3.65 40.09
CA MET A 110 24.50 -4.43 40.54
C MET A 110 24.88 -5.77 41.17
N MET A 111 24.73 -5.88 42.49
CA MET A 111 24.93 -7.12 43.26
C MET A 111 23.91 -8.23 42.94
N ASN A 112 22.69 -7.88 42.50
CA ASN A 112 21.61 -8.83 42.18
C ASN A 112 21.32 -8.85 40.66
N TYR A 113 22.34 -9.07 39.86
CA TYR A 113 22.20 -9.07 38.41
C TYR A 113 21.43 -10.28 37.89
N ILE A 114 20.39 -10.04 37.09
CA ILE A 114 19.64 -11.10 36.40
C ILE A 114 19.86 -10.91 34.90
N PRO A 115 20.50 -11.87 34.19
CA PRO A 115 20.75 -11.78 32.76
C PRO A 115 19.48 -11.50 31.95
N GLY A 116 19.51 -10.39 31.23
CA GLY A 116 18.48 -9.94 30.30
C GLY A 116 19.09 -9.44 29.00
N TYR A 117 18.29 -9.34 27.96
CA TYR A 117 18.74 -8.81 26.68
C TYR A 117 17.75 -7.82 26.09
N ILE A 118 18.27 -6.90 25.29
CA ILE A 118 17.49 -6.05 24.38
C ILE A 118 17.93 -6.39 22.95
N ALA A 119 16.99 -6.83 22.12
CA ALA A 119 17.22 -7.12 20.71
C ALA A 119 16.89 -5.91 19.82
N MET A 120 17.81 -5.57 18.94
CA MET A 120 17.72 -4.44 18.01
C MET A 120 17.90 -4.91 16.58
N LYS A 121 17.05 -4.42 15.67
CA LYS A 121 17.17 -4.67 14.24
C LYS A 121 17.77 -3.44 13.56
N VAL A 122 18.85 -3.65 12.82
CA VAL A 122 19.38 -2.66 11.87
C VAL A 122 18.98 -3.11 10.46
N SER A 123 18.21 -2.30 9.76
CA SER A 123 17.77 -2.59 8.38
C SER A 123 18.51 -1.67 7.41
N PHE A 124 19.03 -2.22 6.32
CA PHE A 124 19.81 -1.47 5.33
C PHE A 124 18.97 -1.09 4.12
N LYS A 125 19.34 0.03 3.48
CA LYS A 125 18.71 0.45 2.22
C LYS A 125 19.56 0.02 1.02
N ASN A 126 19.40 -1.24 0.59
CA ASN A 126 20.02 -1.82 -0.61
C ASN A 126 21.54 -1.63 -0.71
N ILE A 127 22.27 -1.87 0.38
CA ILE A 127 23.74 -1.81 0.37
C ILE A 127 24.27 -3.18 -0.03
N GLY A 128 25.06 -3.23 -1.11
CA GLY A 128 25.72 -4.47 -1.57
C GLY A 128 26.60 -5.07 -0.47
N LEU A 129 26.60 -6.40 -0.38
CA LEU A 129 27.25 -7.12 0.71
C LEU A 129 28.76 -6.87 0.75
N SER A 130 29.42 -6.85 -0.42
CA SER A 130 30.85 -6.57 -0.56
C SER A 130 31.25 -5.18 -0.02
N THR A 131 30.37 -4.19 -0.20
CA THR A 131 30.58 -2.82 0.33
C THR A 131 30.33 -2.73 1.83
N LEU A 132 29.38 -3.50 2.35
CA LEU A 132 28.98 -3.44 3.76
C LEU A 132 29.94 -4.20 4.67
N LEU A 133 30.38 -5.40 4.28
CA LEU A 133 31.13 -6.31 5.14
C LEU A 133 32.38 -5.69 5.80
N PRO A 134 33.26 -4.95 5.08
CA PRO A 134 34.44 -4.36 5.70
C PRO A 134 34.08 -3.36 6.81
N LYS A 135 33.01 -2.58 6.60
CA LYS A 135 32.49 -1.63 7.60
C LYS A 135 31.85 -2.35 8.77
N LEU A 136 31.11 -3.41 8.48
CA LEU A 136 30.40 -4.19 9.48
C LEU A 136 31.37 -4.90 10.43
N ALA A 137 32.52 -5.37 9.95
CA ALA A 137 33.57 -5.93 10.79
C ALA A 137 34.05 -4.93 11.87
N GLN A 138 34.28 -3.68 11.48
CA GLN A 138 34.65 -2.61 12.41
C GLN A 138 33.52 -2.27 13.38
N ILE A 139 32.29 -2.16 12.88
CA ILE A 139 31.09 -1.89 13.69
C ILE A 139 30.89 -2.98 14.75
N VAL A 140 30.93 -4.26 14.37
CA VAL A 140 30.74 -5.39 15.30
C VAL A 140 31.85 -5.41 16.35
N HIS A 141 33.09 -5.10 15.97
CA HIS A 141 34.19 -4.99 16.90
C HIS A 141 33.96 -3.89 17.95
N GLU A 142 33.58 -2.68 17.53
CA GLU A 142 33.27 -1.58 18.46
C GLU A 142 32.06 -1.89 19.35
N LEU A 143 30.99 -2.45 18.79
CA LEU A 143 29.78 -2.78 19.54
C LEU A 143 30.03 -3.82 20.63
N ARG A 144 30.97 -4.74 20.41
CA ARG A 144 31.34 -5.73 21.43
C ARG A 144 31.87 -5.08 22.71
N GLY A 145 32.58 -3.96 22.60
CA GLY A 145 33.04 -3.18 23.76
C GLY A 145 31.92 -2.56 24.60
N TYR A 146 30.69 -2.53 24.08
CA TYR A 146 29.48 -2.10 24.78
C TYR A 146 28.58 -3.28 25.21
N GLN A 147 29.12 -4.51 25.21
CA GLN A 147 28.37 -5.74 25.48
C GLN A 147 27.18 -5.93 24.52
N ILE A 148 27.38 -5.54 23.25
CA ILE A 148 26.43 -5.71 22.15
C ILE A 148 27.02 -6.69 21.13
N VAL A 149 26.30 -7.78 20.88
CA VAL A 149 26.74 -8.84 19.95
C VAL A 149 25.82 -8.92 18.75
N LEU A 150 26.39 -9.29 17.61
CA LEU A 150 25.61 -9.76 16.48
C LEU A 150 24.94 -11.09 16.88
N HIS A 151 23.66 -11.24 16.56
CA HIS A 151 22.92 -12.49 16.78
C HIS A 151 22.60 -13.17 15.45
N ASP A 152 22.02 -12.42 14.51
CA ASP A 152 21.73 -12.94 13.18
C ASP A 152 21.91 -11.90 12.07
N PHE A 153 22.13 -12.44 10.88
CA PHE A 153 22.48 -11.70 9.67
C PHE A 153 21.69 -12.21 8.48
N ASP A 154 20.97 -11.32 7.80
CA ASP A 154 20.21 -11.65 6.60
C ASP A 154 21.00 -11.25 5.34
N ILE A 155 21.45 -12.23 4.56
CA ILE A 155 21.92 -12.03 3.18
C ILE A 155 20.80 -12.36 2.20
N THR A 156 20.77 -11.65 1.09
CA THR A 156 19.60 -11.67 0.21
C THR A 156 19.98 -11.50 -1.24
N VAL A 157 19.21 -12.17 -2.10
CA VAL A 157 19.15 -11.92 -3.55
C VAL A 157 17.68 -11.78 -3.95
N ASP A 158 17.43 -10.89 -4.90
CA ASP A 158 16.15 -10.79 -5.61
C ASP A 158 16.27 -11.59 -6.92
N CYS A 159 15.19 -12.29 -7.29
CA CYS A 159 15.15 -13.15 -8.46
C CYS A 159 13.82 -13.06 -9.22
N ALA A 160 13.92 -13.17 -10.55
CA ALA A 160 12.79 -13.05 -11.47
C ALA A 160 11.81 -14.21 -11.33
N TYR A 161 10.55 -13.94 -11.66
CA TYR A 161 9.38 -14.80 -11.48
C TYR A 161 8.84 -14.86 -10.05
N ILE A 162 7.75 -15.60 -9.89
CA ILE A 162 7.02 -15.77 -8.64
C ILE A 162 6.69 -17.25 -8.42
N SER A 163 6.48 -17.64 -7.17
CA SER A 163 6.01 -18.97 -6.79
C SER A 163 5.08 -18.85 -5.57
N THR A 164 4.19 -19.82 -5.42
CA THR A 164 3.37 -19.96 -4.22
C THR A 164 4.04 -20.89 -3.21
N ARG A 165 3.65 -20.77 -1.95
CA ARG A 165 4.08 -21.65 -0.86
C ARG A 165 3.86 -23.12 -1.19
N THR A 166 2.70 -23.45 -1.77
CA THR A 166 2.35 -24.83 -2.13
C THR A 166 3.33 -25.43 -3.13
N ILE A 167 3.73 -24.66 -4.15
CA ILE A 167 4.68 -25.11 -5.16
C ILE A 167 6.06 -25.34 -4.53
N VAL A 168 6.57 -24.36 -3.77
CA VAL A 168 7.87 -24.50 -3.10
C VAL A 168 7.85 -25.65 -2.09
N GLN A 169 6.79 -25.79 -1.30
CA GLN A 169 6.66 -26.87 -0.33
C GLN A 169 6.71 -28.26 -0.99
N LYS A 170 5.96 -28.46 -2.08
CA LYS A 170 6.00 -29.73 -2.84
C LYS A 170 7.40 -30.03 -3.36
N PHE A 171 8.10 -29.00 -3.86
CA PHE A 171 9.49 -29.12 -4.31
C PHE A 171 10.43 -29.52 -3.16
N LEU A 172 10.35 -28.82 -2.02
CA LEU A 172 11.20 -29.10 -0.85
C LEU A 172 11.02 -30.54 -0.37
N LEU A 173 9.77 -31.00 -0.22
CA LEU A 173 9.47 -32.38 0.19
C LEU A 173 10.00 -33.41 -0.81
N SER A 174 9.89 -33.14 -2.11
CA SER A 174 10.38 -34.03 -3.17
C SER A 174 11.91 -34.11 -3.22
N ASN A 175 12.61 -33.13 -2.64
CA ASN A 175 14.07 -33.04 -2.60
C ASN A 175 14.64 -33.28 -1.19
N GLY A 176 13.95 -34.08 -0.37
CA GLY A 176 14.48 -34.58 0.90
C GLY A 176 14.44 -33.60 2.07
N ILE A 177 13.78 -32.44 1.94
CA ILE A 177 13.50 -31.56 3.08
C ILE A 177 12.25 -32.07 3.79
N ASN A 178 12.39 -32.49 5.05
CA ASN A 178 11.27 -32.99 5.83
C ASN A 178 10.30 -31.88 6.23
N SER A 179 9.01 -32.22 6.37
CA SER A 179 7.97 -31.29 6.84
C SER A 179 8.32 -30.60 8.17
N SER A 180 9.07 -31.28 9.06
CA SER A 180 9.53 -30.73 10.35
C SER A 180 10.58 -29.62 10.19
N GLN A 181 11.28 -29.56 9.07
CA GLN A 181 12.27 -28.53 8.76
C GLN A 181 11.62 -27.29 8.14
N ILE A 182 10.42 -27.43 7.57
CA ILE A 182 9.64 -26.33 7.02
C ILE A 182 8.94 -25.59 8.15
N LYS A 183 9.18 -24.27 8.27
CA LYS A 183 8.51 -23.42 9.26
C LYS A 183 7.06 -23.22 8.86
N ASN A 184 6.18 -24.02 9.43
CA ASN A 184 4.77 -24.06 9.06
C ASN A 184 3.89 -23.05 9.80
N ASP A 185 4.30 -21.78 9.83
CA ASP A 185 3.49 -20.70 10.41
C ASP A 185 2.78 -19.89 9.31
N ARG A 186 1.75 -20.53 8.71
CA ARG A 186 0.93 -19.93 7.65
C ARG A 186 0.20 -18.67 8.11
N THR A 187 -0.20 -18.60 9.38
CA THR A 187 -0.89 -17.44 9.95
C THR A 187 0.02 -16.23 10.15
N LYS A 188 1.35 -16.38 10.08
CA LYS A 188 2.27 -15.24 10.09
C LYS A 188 2.76 -14.81 8.72
N SER A 189 2.84 -15.74 7.76
CA SER A 189 3.57 -15.53 6.51
C SER A 189 2.72 -15.64 5.24
N GLY A 190 1.48 -16.12 5.33
CA GLY A 190 0.61 -16.28 4.16
C GLY A 190 1.07 -17.38 3.21
N ASP A 191 0.44 -17.43 2.03
CA ASP A 191 0.65 -18.49 1.03
C ASP A 191 1.66 -18.10 -0.05
N ASN A 192 2.32 -16.94 0.09
CA ASN A 192 3.34 -16.44 -0.83
C ASN A 192 4.71 -16.25 -0.15
N CYS A 193 4.88 -16.88 1.00
CA CYS A 193 6.14 -16.98 1.72
C CYS A 193 6.29 -18.38 2.31
N ILE A 194 7.50 -18.90 2.26
CA ILE A 194 7.89 -20.15 2.91
C ILE A 194 9.28 -20.01 3.48
N ALA A 195 9.53 -20.62 4.64
CA ALA A 195 10.84 -20.67 5.24
C ALA A 195 11.12 -22.09 5.72
N TRP A 196 12.38 -22.50 5.68
CA TRP A 196 12.83 -23.77 6.21
C TRP A 196 14.24 -23.64 6.80
N ASN A 197 14.55 -24.50 7.76
CA ASN A 197 15.91 -24.59 8.29
C ASN A 197 16.70 -25.53 7.37
N SER A 198 17.86 -25.07 6.90
CA SER A 198 18.81 -25.94 6.21
C SER A 198 19.96 -26.21 7.16
N ARG A 199 19.97 -27.41 7.77
CA ARG A 199 21.16 -27.93 8.45
C ARG A 199 21.86 -29.03 7.65
N VAL A 200 21.22 -29.50 6.58
CA VAL A 200 21.57 -30.77 5.91
C VAL A 200 22.04 -30.55 4.47
N MET A 201 21.60 -29.50 3.78
CA MET A 201 21.81 -29.37 2.33
C MET A 201 23.04 -28.57 1.91
N LEU A 202 23.57 -27.70 2.78
CA LEU A 202 24.61 -26.74 2.41
C LEU A 202 25.99 -27.06 3.02
N ASP A 203 26.10 -28.20 3.71
CA ASP A 203 27.28 -28.59 4.50
C ASP A 203 27.86 -27.40 5.32
N THR A 204 26.95 -26.65 5.95
CA THR A 204 27.32 -25.53 6.80
C THR A 204 27.30 -25.98 8.24
N THR A 205 28.44 -25.84 8.93
CA THR A 205 28.52 -25.95 10.40
C THR A 205 27.67 -24.90 11.12
N ILE A 206 27.18 -23.90 10.38
CA ILE A 206 26.41 -22.77 10.88
C ILE A 206 24.91 -23.03 10.68
N PRO A 207 24.07 -22.85 11.72
CA PRO A 207 22.63 -22.89 11.56
C PRO A 207 22.13 -21.77 10.64
N ILE A 208 21.42 -22.14 9.58
CA ILE A 208 20.82 -21.19 8.63
C ILE A 208 19.33 -21.45 8.41
N ARG A 209 18.61 -20.38 8.12
CA ARG A 209 17.22 -20.42 7.68
C ARG A 209 17.13 -19.79 6.30
N ILE A 210 16.57 -20.52 5.36
CA ILE A 210 16.25 -20.01 4.03
C ILE A 210 14.78 -19.62 4.02
N LYS A 211 14.48 -18.46 3.42
CA LYS A 211 13.13 -17.95 3.22
C LYS A 211 12.98 -17.49 1.78
N VAL A 212 11.89 -17.93 1.14
CA VAL A 212 11.51 -17.52 -0.21
C VAL A 212 10.16 -16.85 -0.14
N TYR A 213 10.06 -15.63 -0.66
CA TYR A 213 8.81 -14.89 -0.66
C TYR A 213 8.69 -13.94 -1.84
N ASN A 214 7.45 -13.66 -2.23
CA ASN A 214 7.16 -12.59 -3.18
C ASN A 214 7.04 -11.27 -2.42
N LYS A 215 7.89 -10.27 -2.72
CA LYS A 215 7.89 -8.98 -2.02
C LYS A 215 6.57 -8.23 -2.22
N PHE A 216 6.06 -8.20 -3.44
CA PHE A 216 4.82 -7.52 -3.79
C PHE A 216 3.62 -8.12 -3.06
N VAL A 217 3.47 -9.44 -3.14
CA VAL A 217 2.35 -10.13 -2.51
C VAL A 217 2.47 -10.10 -0.99
N GLN A 218 3.67 -10.25 -0.43
CA GLN A 218 3.88 -10.02 1.01
C GLN A 218 3.43 -8.62 1.40
N MET A 219 3.74 -7.59 0.62
CA MET A 219 3.25 -6.25 0.93
C MET A 219 1.72 -6.12 0.87
N LEU A 220 1.01 -6.90 0.05
CA LEU A 220 -0.47 -6.90 -0.04
C LEU A 220 -1.17 -7.79 1.02
N GLU A 221 -0.55 -8.91 1.39
CA GLU A 221 -1.09 -9.89 2.35
C GLU A 221 -0.60 -9.67 3.78
N SER A 222 0.53 -8.97 3.92
CA SER A 222 1.33 -8.88 5.12
C SER A 222 1.99 -7.50 5.19
N CYS A 223 1.24 -6.49 5.64
CA CYS A 223 1.82 -5.23 6.09
C CYS A 223 3.01 -5.52 7.01
N ASP A 224 4.22 -5.27 6.52
CA ASP A 224 5.42 -5.77 7.18
C ASP A 224 5.57 -5.22 8.61
N LEU A 225 6.02 -6.12 9.50
CA LEU A 225 6.49 -5.92 10.88
C LEU A 225 6.17 -4.57 11.57
N GLN A 226 4.96 -4.43 12.15
CA GLN A 226 4.74 -4.06 13.57
C GLN A 226 3.29 -3.67 13.89
N THR A 227 2.45 -3.32 12.91
CA THR A 227 1.05 -2.96 13.15
C THR A 227 0.10 -3.96 12.49
N LYS A 228 -1.01 -4.31 13.16
CA LYS A 228 -2.07 -5.14 12.57
C LYS A 228 -2.89 -4.35 11.54
N LEU A 229 -2.92 -3.01 11.65
CA LEU A 229 -3.50 -2.06 10.69
C LEU A 229 -2.40 -1.10 10.22
N GLY A 230 -2.21 -1.00 8.91
CA GLY A 230 -1.27 -0.08 8.28
C GLY A 230 -1.37 -0.18 6.75
N SER A 231 -0.66 0.69 6.03
CA SER A 231 -0.57 0.60 4.58
C SER A 231 0.86 0.83 4.13
N GLN A 232 1.43 -0.17 3.44
CA GLN A 232 2.74 -0.07 2.78
C GLN A 232 2.61 0.31 1.30
N LEU A 233 1.39 0.57 0.81
CA LEU A 233 1.12 0.93 -0.58
C LEU A 233 1.88 2.20 -1.00
N LYS A 234 2.16 3.08 -0.05
CA LYS A 234 2.99 4.28 -0.24
C LYS A 234 4.38 3.99 -0.79
N ASN A 235 4.97 2.85 -0.42
CA ASN A 235 6.32 2.52 -0.85
C ASN A 235 6.39 2.29 -2.35
N PHE A 236 5.25 2.05 -3.02
CA PHE A 236 5.17 1.90 -4.46
C PHE A 236 5.15 3.23 -5.23
N VAL A 237 4.72 4.31 -4.58
CA VAL A 237 4.33 5.57 -5.25
C VAL A 237 5.16 6.77 -4.80
N VAL A 238 5.75 6.72 -3.60
CA VAL A 238 6.29 7.92 -2.94
C VAL A 238 7.80 7.91 -2.73
N ASN A 239 8.55 7.42 -3.71
CA ASN A 239 9.94 7.85 -3.80
C ASN A 239 10.04 8.97 -4.82
N SER A 240 10.42 10.16 -4.37
CA SER A 240 10.88 11.26 -5.22
C SER A 240 12.17 10.93 -5.98
N ASP A 241 12.71 9.73 -5.78
CA ASP A 241 13.82 9.16 -6.50
C ASP A 241 13.25 8.33 -7.66
N THR A 242 13.50 8.73 -8.91
CA THR A 242 13.20 7.97 -10.15
C THR A 242 13.64 6.50 -10.04
N ARG A 243 14.62 6.23 -9.16
CA ARG A 243 15.12 4.93 -8.73
C ARG A 243 14.09 3.92 -8.21
N PHE A 244 12.88 4.25 -7.78
CA PHE A 244 11.89 3.21 -7.40
C PHE A 244 11.06 2.71 -8.58
N LEU A 245 10.64 3.60 -9.49
CA LEU A 245 10.04 3.21 -10.77
C LEU A 245 11.07 2.47 -11.62
N GLU A 246 12.31 2.97 -11.65
CA GLU A 246 13.46 2.24 -12.18
C GLU A 246 13.70 0.94 -11.41
N ARG A 247 13.54 0.87 -10.07
CA ARG A 247 13.65 -0.40 -9.32
C ARG A 247 12.48 -1.35 -9.58
N LEU A 248 11.28 -0.88 -9.85
CA LEU A 248 10.13 -1.71 -10.23
C LEU A 248 10.33 -2.26 -11.63
N GLN A 249 10.76 -1.41 -12.57
CA GLN A 249 11.21 -1.80 -13.91
C GLN A 249 12.44 -2.72 -13.86
N GLN A 250 13.34 -2.48 -12.91
CA GLN A 250 14.47 -3.35 -12.60
C GLN A 250 13.94 -4.64 -11.98
N TYR A 251 12.94 -4.64 -11.09
CA TYR A 251 12.32 -5.86 -10.57
C TYR A 251 11.52 -6.60 -11.65
N CYS A 252 11.12 -5.96 -12.76
CA CYS A 252 10.66 -6.69 -13.95
C CYS A 252 11.79 -7.53 -14.57
N SER A 253 13.02 -7.03 -14.51
CA SER A 253 14.21 -7.63 -15.15
C SER A 253 15.14 -8.40 -14.19
N THR A 254 15.08 -8.15 -12.88
CA THR A 254 15.88 -8.77 -11.80
C THR A 254 15.01 -9.47 -10.77
N GLY A 255 13.70 -9.19 -10.76
CA GLY A 255 12.68 -10.00 -10.11
C GLY A 255 11.92 -9.49 -8.87
N MET A 256 10.74 -10.09 -8.66
CA MET A 256 9.76 -9.76 -7.60
C MET A 256 9.81 -10.73 -6.41
N SER A 257 10.47 -11.87 -6.57
CA SER A 257 10.74 -12.81 -5.50
C SER A 257 12.08 -12.53 -4.85
N ARG A 258 12.18 -12.94 -3.59
CA ARG A 258 13.35 -12.75 -2.76
C ARG A 258 13.71 -14.07 -2.10
N ILE A 259 15.00 -14.39 -2.16
CA ILE A 259 15.61 -15.46 -1.39
C ILE A 259 16.45 -14.79 -0.30
N GLU A 260 16.06 -15.04 0.94
CA GLU A 260 16.67 -14.50 2.14
C GLU A 260 17.25 -15.65 2.94
N ILE A 261 18.54 -15.57 3.25
CA ILE A 261 19.24 -16.53 4.10
C ILE A 261 19.61 -15.81 5.39
N THR A 262 18.95 -16.20 6.47
CA THR A 262 19.30 -15.79 7.82
C THR A 262 20.37 -16.73 8.35
N ILE A 263 21.51 -16.16 8.73
CA ILE A 263 22.65 -16.85 9.30
C ILE A 263 22.68 -16.54 10.80
N TYR A 264 22.54 -17.58 11.63
CA TYR A 264 22.57 -17.44 13.09
C TYR A 264 24.00 -17.64 13.58
N SER A 265 24.74 -16.53 13.70
CA SER A 265 26.12 -16.54 14.18
C SER A 265 26.49 -15.20 14.80
N THR A 266 27.28 -15.26 15.87
CA THR A 266 27.90 -14.09 16.50
C THR A 266 29.13 -13.59 15.73
N ARG A 267 29.56 -14.32 14.70
CA ARG A 267 30.74 -14.02 13.88
C ARG A 267 30.34 -13.62 12.47
N LEU A 268 31.11 -12.69 11.89
CA LEU A 268 31.08 -12.41 10.47
C LEU A 268 32.03 -13.34 9.72
N TYR A 269 31.64 -13.73 8.51
CA TYR A 269 32.45 -14.53 7.59
C TYR A 269 32.91 -13.68 6.41
N SER A 270 33.80 -14.23 5.58
CA SER A 270 34.26 -13.54 4.38
C SER A 270 33.14 -13.43 3.33
N TYR A 271 33.30 -12.51 2.39
CA TYR A 271 32.34 -12.36 1.29
C TYR A 271 32.20 -13.65 0.48
N GLU A 272 33.32 -14.33 0.23
CA GLU A 272 33.37 -15.59 -0.53
C GLU A 272 32.56 -16.68 0.17
N HIS A 273 32.65 -16.77 1.50
CA HIS A 273 31.88 -17.75 2.27
C HIS A 273 30.38 -17.48 2.16
N TYR A 274 29.95 -16.21 2.31
CA TYR A 274 28.55 -15.85 2.12
C TYR A 274 28.06 -16.04 0.68
N SER A 275 28.92 -15.78 -0.30
CA SER A 275 28.61 -16.05 -1.72
C SER A 275 28.39 -17.53 -1.95
N GLN A 276 29.27 -18.40 -1.46
CA GLN A 276 29.14 -19.85 -1.58
C GLN A 276 27.81 -20.35 -0.99
N ILE A 277 27.42 -19.87 0.20
CA ILE A 277 26.14 -20.22 0.82
C ILE A 277 24.96 -19.82 -0.08
N MET A 278 24.99 -18.60 -0.64
CA MET A 278 23.95 -18.12 -1.54
C MET A 278 23.92 -18.88 -2.86
N ASP A 279 25.08 -19.16 -3.46
CA ASP A 279 25.23 -19.88 -4.72
C ASP A 279 24.69 -21.30 -4.59
N GLN A 280 25.01 -22.00 -3.50
CA GLN A 280 24.47 -23.33 -3.24
C GLN A 280 22.94 -23.30 -3.01
N ALA A 281 22.41 -22.32 -2.27
CA ALA A 281 20.98 -22.17 -2.05
C ALA A 281 20.21 -21.87 -3.36
N THR A 282 20.75 -20.97 -4.17
CA THR A 282 20.17 -20.63 -5.47
C THR A 282 20.30 -21.78 -6.47
N LEU A 283 21.41 -22.50 -6.49
CA LEU A 283 21.59 -23.71 -7.30
C LEU A 283 20.57 -24.79 -6.92
N PHE A 284 20.37 -25.06 -5.62
CA PHE A 284 19.34 -25.99 -5.15
C PHE A 284 17.95 -25.59 -5.65
N LEU A 285 17.63 -24.31 -5.66
CA LEU A 285 16.36 -23.79 -6.17
C LEU A 285 16.30 -23.70 -7.71
N ARG A 286 17.44 -23.83 -8.42
CA ARG A 286 17.55 -23.87 -9.89
C ARG A 286 17.46 -25.28 -10.46
N VAL A 287 17.87 -26.34 -9.75
CA VAL A 287 17.90 -27.71 -10.30
C VAL A 287 16.48 -28.19 -10.60
N VAL A 288 16.17 -28.17 -11.88
CA VAL A 288 14.98 -28.73 -12.52
C VAL A 288 15.43 -29.97 -13.29
N SER A 289 15.51 -31.13 -12.63
CA SER A 289 15.65 -32.40 -13.36
C SER A 289 14.27 -32.99 -13.63
N ASP A 290 13.94 -33.13 -14.91
CA ASP A 290 12.95 -34.05 -15.48
C ASP A 290 11.51 -33.97 -14.96
N ASN A 291 10.74 -33.00 -15.49
CA ASN A 291 9.28 -32.90 -15.35
C ASN A 291 8.73 -32.73 -13.91
N LYS A 292 9.57 -32.22 -12.98
CA LYS A 292 9.18 -31.86 -11.60
C LYS A 292 9.68 -30.47 -11.16
N GLY A 293 9.83 -29.53 -12.08
CA GLY A 293 10.31 -28.18 -11.76
C GLY A 293 9.38 -27.40 -10.84
N LEU A 294 9.92 -26.52 -9.99
CA LEU A 294 9.12 -25.43 -9.44
C LEU A 294 8.53 -24.66 -10.63
N LEU A 295 7.20 -24.60 -10.66
CA LEU A 295 6.48 -23.80 -11.64
C LEU A 295 6.64 -22.33 -11.24
N HIS A 296 7.41 -21.61 -12.05
CA HIS A 296 7.57 -20.17 -11.89
C HIS A 296 6.76 -19.45 -12.94
N TYR A 297 6.23 -18.30 -12.58
CA TYR A 297 5.33 -17.57 -13.46
C TYR A 297 5.99 -16.27 -13.94
N SER A 298 6.11 -16.10 -15.26
CA SER A 298 6.72 -14.92 -15.88
C SER A 298 5.90 -13.67 -15.55
N TYR A 299 6.53 -12.70 -14.88
CA TYR A 299 5.85 -11.47 -14.44
C TYR A 299 5.77 -10.41 -15.54
N LEU A 300 6.46 -10.61 -16.67
CA LEU A 300 6.42 -9.71 -17.83
C LEU A 300 5.01 -9.65 -18.46
N GLN A 301 4.21 -10.71 -18.32
CA GLN A 301 2.77 -10.68 -18.63
C GLN A 301 1.89 -10.30 -17.42
N ILE A 302 2.38 -10.41 -16.18
CA ILE A 302 1.63 -10.01 -14.97
C ILE A 302 1.64 -8.48 -14.76
N TYR A 303 2.46 -7.75 -15.55
CA TYR A 303 2.25 -6.33 -15.82
C TYR A 303 1.02 -6.03 -16.70
N ASN A 304 0.35 -7.05 -17.28
CA ASN A 304 -1.09 -6.89 -17.52
C ASN A 304 -1.75 -6.85 -16.13
N LEU A 305 -1.85 -5.63 -15.61
CA LEU A 305 -3.08 -4.97 -15.14
C LEU A 305 -4.19 -5.91 -14.67
N ASP A 306 -4.56 -6.91 -15.45
CA ASP A 306 -5.53 -7.97 -15.23
C ASP A 306 -5.40 -8.75 -13.90
N LEU A 307 -4.24 -9.21 -13.43
CA LEU A 307 -4.19 -9.99 -12.16
C LEU A 307 -4.63 -9.14 -10.95
N ILE A 308 -4.09 -7.93 -10.85
CA ILE A 308 -4.41 -6.99 -9.76
C ILE A 308 -5.81 -6.39 -9.98
N LYS A 309 -6.17 -6.00 -11.21
CA LYS A 309 -7.49 -5.48 -11.57
C LYS A 309 -8.61 -6.51 -11.40
N PHE A 310 -8.40 -7.77 -11.78
CA PHE A 310 -9.43 -8.80 -11.64
C PHE A 310 -9.39 -9.39 -10.23
N GLN A 311 -8.28 -9.97 -9.75
CA GLN A 311 -8.36 -10.75 -8.51
C GLN A 311 -8.37 -9.91 -7.22
N VAL A 312 -7.69 -8.76 -7.17
CA VAL A 312 -7.69 -7.91 -5.97
C VAL A 312 -8.87 -6.95 -6.00
N VAL A 313 -9.05 -6.18 -7.09
CA VAL A 313 -10.12 -5.17 -7.14
C VAL A 313 -11.53 -5.79 -7.17
N GLU A 314 -11.74 -6.99 -7.73
CA GLU A 314 -13.06 -7.65 -7.63
C GLU A 314 -13.41 -8.08 -6.21
N ARG A 315 -12.41 -8.27 -5.33
CA ARG A 315 -12.64 -8.52 -3.91
C ARG A 315 -13.00 -7.24 -3.16
N LEU A 316 -12.74 -6.06 -3.74
CA LEU A 316 -13.06 -4.76 -3.13
C LEU A 316 -14.52 -4.39 -3.40
N THR A 317 -15.42 -5.07 -2.71
CA THR A 317 -16.87 -4.89 -2.87
C THR A 317 -17.44 -3.84 -1.94
N GLN A 318 -16.71 -3.47 -0.89
CA GLN A 318 -17.18 -2.56 0.16
C GLN A 318 -16.01 -1.85 0.86
N MET A 319 -16.26 -0.93 1.77
CA MET A 319 -15.27 -0.42 2.72
C MET A 319 -15.83 -0.55 4.13
N THR A 320 -14.98 -0.82 5.13
CA THR A 320 -15.36 -0.66 6.53
C THR A 320 -14.56 0.46 7.19
N SER A 321 -15.26 1.29 7.96
CA SER A 321 -14.69 2.30 8.84
C SER A 321 -15.25 2.20 10.25
N ILE A 322 -14.45 2.62 11.22
CA ILE A 322 -14.79 2.64 12.63
C ILE A 322 -14.51 4.05 13.16
N TYR A 323 -15.49 4.61 13.86
CA TYR A 323 -15.32 5.84 14.64
C TYR A 323 -15.55 5.56 16.12
N ILE A 324 -14.48 5.66 16.91
CA ILE A 324 -14.52 5.51 18.37
C ILE A 324 -14.79 6.90 18.97
N ARG A 325 -16.05 7.18 19.32
CA ARG A 325 -16.53 8.51 19.77
C ARG A 325 -15.73 9.07 20.93
N ASN A 326 -15.69 8.35 22.04
CA ASN A 326 -15.02 8.82 23.27
C ASN A 326 -13.49 8.89 23.16
N LYS A 327 -12.88 8.24 22.17
CA LYS A 327 -11.45 8.37 21.84
C LYS A 327 -11.17 9.31 20.68
N LYS A 328 -12.20 9.89 20.05
CA LYS A 328 -12.09 10.72 18.84
C LYS A 328 -11.19 10.07 17.80
N THR A 329 -11.36 8.77 17.59
CA THR A 329 -10.47 7.97 16.74
C THR A 329 -11.23 7.48 15.52
N PHE A 330 -10.79 7.87 14.33
CA PHE A 330 -11.28 7.31 13.08
C PHE A 330 -10.28 6.28 12.55
N ALA A 331 -10.81 5.18 12.05
CA ALA A 331 -10.03 4.19 11.33
C ALA A 331 -10.84 3.68 10.14
N TYR A 332 -10.14 3.27 9.10
CA TYR A 332 -10.76 2.63 7.96
C TYR A 332 -9.88 1.46 7.50
N CYS A 333 -10.51 0.47 6.86
CA CYS A 333 -9.87 -0.70 6.29
C CYS A 333 -10.29 -0.85 4.83
N HIS A 334 -9.32 -0.85 3.91
CA HIS A 334 -9.57 -1.12 2.49
C HIS A 334 -9.76 -2.62 2.26
N TRP A 335 -8.90 -3.45 2.86
CA TRP A 335 -8.99 -4.90 2.81
C TRP A 335 -8.17 -5.52 3.93
N TRP A 336 -8.35 -6.81 4.15
CA TRP A 336 -7.56 -7.59 5.09
C TRP A 336 -7.22 -8.96 4.50
N ASN A 337 -6.40 -9.71 5.22
CA ASN A 337 -6.14 -11.11 4.93
C ASN A 337 -6.60 -11.93 6.16
N SER A 338 -7.63 -12.75 5.98
CA SER A 338 -8.23 -13.52 7.08
C SER A 338 -7.32 -14.62 7.63
N LEU A 339 -6.33 -15.10 6.86
CA LEU A 339 -5.32 -16.05 7.33
C LEU A 339 -4.28 -15.37 8.22
N THR A 340 -3.74 -14.22 7.80
CA THR A 340 -2.68 -13.51 8.53
C THR A 340 -3.19 -12.53 9.58
N LYS A 341 -4.49 -12.22 9.54
CA LYS A 341 -5.17 -11.18 10.32
C LYS A 341 -4.56 -9.77 10.13
N ARG A 342 -3.89 -9.54 8.99
CA ARG A 342 -3.29 -8.25 8.63
C ARG A 342 -4.29 -7.40 7.87
N MET A 343 -4.34 -6.12 8.20
CA MET A 343 -5.30 -5.16 7.65
C MET A 343 -4.57 -4.04 6.92
N HIS A 344 -5.03 -3.76 5.71
CA HIS A 344 -4.62 -2.64 4.89
C HIS A 344 -5.55 -1.47 5.13
N GLY A 345 -5.04 -0.48 5.86
CA GLY A 345 -5.81 0.69 6.24
C GLY A 345 -5.01 1.62 7.12
N HIS A 346 -5.70 2.51 7.82
CA HIS A 346 -5.04 3.50 8.67
C HIS A 346 -5.97 3.96 9.78
N SER A 347 -5.39 4.47 10.87
CA SER A 347 -6.13 5.00 12.02
C SER A 347 -5.49 6.29 12.52
N ARG A 348 -6.31 7.21 13.01
CA ARG A 348 -5.86 8.48 13.60
C ARG A 348 -6.79 8.92 14.73
N THR A 349 -6.18 9.43 15.79
CA THR A 349 -6.86 10.09 16.91
C THR A 349 -7.10 11.58 16.61
N SER A 350 -7.88 12.24 17.46
CA SER A 350 -8.20 13.67 17.34
C SER A 350 -9.03 14.02 16.09
N ILE A 351 -9.95 13.12 15.73
CA ILE A 351 -10.95 13.33 14.67
C ILE A 351 -12.28 13.65 15.33
N GLU A 352 -12.92 14.74 14.92
CA GLU A 352 -14.25 15.10 15.41
C GLU A 352 -15.34 14.41 14.59
N GLU A 353 -16.52 14.23 15.19
CA GLU A 353 -17.64 13.53 14.53
C GLU A 353 -18.11 14.23 13.25
N LYS A 354 -18.03 15.57 13.21
CA LYS A 354 -18.31 16.38 12.02
C LYS A 354 -17.40 16.07 10.84
N ASP A 355 -16.20 15.54 11.08
CA ASP A 355 -15.23 15.22 10.03
C ASP A 355 -15.54 13.85 9.41
N LEU A 356 -16.41 13.04 10.04
CA LEU A 356 -16.67 11.65 9.67
C LEU A 356 -17.12 11.54 8.22
N LEU A 357 -18.14 12.29 7.81
CA LEU A 357 -18.65 12.23 6.44
C LEU A 357 -17.55 12.57 5.43
N THR A 358 -16.71 13.57 5.73
CA THR A 358 -15.58 13.94 4.88
C THR A 358 -14.57 12.82 4.73
N LEU A 359 -14.27 12.13 5.82
CA LEU A 359 -13.34 11.01 5.81
C LEU A 359 -13.92 9.81 5.05
N LEU A 360 -15.19 9.47 5.30
CA LEU A 360 -15.89 8.42 4.57
C LEU A 360 -15.90 8.69 3.06
N ALA A 361 -16.23 9.92 2.66
CA ALA A 361 -16.21 10.33 1.27
C ALA A 361 -14.82 10.18 0.64
N ASN A 362 -13.77 10.62 1.32
CA ASN A 362 -12.42 10.60 0.78
C ASN A 362 -11.81 9.19 0.72
N PHE A 363 -12.10 8.33 1.69
CA PHE A 363 -11.49 7.01 1.79
C PHE A 363 -12.35 5.89 1.19
N GLY A 364 -13.65 6.08 1.01
CA GLY A 364 -14.55 5.10 0.40
C GLY A 364 -14.17 4.74 -1.04
N PHE A 365 -14.54 3.53 -1.49
CA PHE A 365 -14.40 3.14 -2.89
C PHE A 365 -15.57 3.69 -3.71
N ASN A 366 -15.26 4.23 -4.90
CA ASN A 366 -16.14 5.06 -5.73
C ASN A 366 -17.63 4.72 -5.66
N ASP A 367 -18.05 3.54 -6.10
CA ASP A 367 -19.44 3.10 -6.19
C ASP A 367 -19.77 1.99 -5.19
N ARG A 368 -18.90 1.77 -4.20
CA ARG A 368 -19.06 0.67 -3.24
C ARG A 368 -19.65 1.16 -1.92
N PRO A 369 -20.43 0.31 -1.25
CA PRO A 369 -20.93 0.60 0.07
C PRO A 369 -19.80 0.77 1.08
N ILE A 370 -19.99 1.73 1.99
CA ILE A 370 -19.08 2.10 3.07
C ILE A 370 -19.82 1.84 4.37
N HIS A 371 -19.47 0.76 5.06
CA HIS A 371 -19.98 0.44 6.39
C HIS A 371 -19.23 1.24 7.45
N CYS A 372 -19.95 2.13 8.13
CA CYS A 372 -19.42 2.95 9.21
C CYS A 372 -19.99 2.48 10.56
N PHE A 373 -19.12 1.95 11.41
CA PHE A 373 -19.44 1.60 12.79
C PHE A 373 -19.05 2.74 13.72
N ILE A 374 -20.04 3.29 14.41
CA ILE A 374 -19.83 4.22 15.51
C ILE A 374 -19.84 3.42 16.81
N VAL A 375 -18.75 3.52 17.57
CA VAL A 375 -18.52 2.70 18.76
C VAL A 375 -18.15 3.54 19.97
N ASP A 376 -18.60 3.10 21.14
CA ASP A 376 -18.19 3.63 22.43
C ASP A 376 -17.21 2.65 23.09
N TRP A 377 -16.04 3.15 23.47
CA TRP A 377 -15.03 2.35 24.13
C TRP A 377 -15.30 2.25 25.63
N ILE A 378 -15.45 1.03 26.17
CA ILE A 378 -15.71 0.85 27.60
C ILE A 378 -14.43 0.47 28.34
N SER A 379 -13.73 -0.55 27.86
CA SER A 379 -12.54 -1.08 28.53
C SER A 379 -11.55 -1.67 27.51
N ASP A 380 -10.42 -2.16 27.99
CA ASP A 380 -9.46 -2.86 27.14
C ASP A 380 -9.98 -4.15 26.50
N LYS A 381 -11.15 -4.65 26.87
CA LYS A 381 -11.73 -5.86 26.29
C LYS A 381 -13.16 -5.67 25.80
N THR A 382 -13.74 -4.48 25.95
CA THR A 382 -15.16 -4.27 25.74
C THR A 382 -15.41 -2.94 25.05
N TYR A 383 -16.26 -2.99 24.03
CA TYR A 383 -16.82 -1.83 23.34
C TYR A 383 -18.28 -2.12 23.03
N THR A 384 -19.05 -1.09 22.76
CA THR A 384 -20.42 -1.20 22.26
C THR A 384 -20.52 -0.54 20.90
N ILE A 385 -21.25 -1.18 19.99
CA ILE A 385 -21.65 -0.54 18.74
C ILE A 385 -22.84 0.34 19.07
N VAL A 386 -22.63 1.65 18.99
CA VAL A 386 -23.68 2.65 19.17
C VAL A 386 -24.54 2.70 17.93
N GLU A 387 -23.89 2.63 16.77
CA GLU A 387 -24.56 2.74 15.50
C GLU A 387 -23.78 2.04 14.39
N HIS A 388 -24.51 1.47 13.43
CA HIS A 388 -23.97 1.01 12.15
C HIS A 388 -24.75 1.69 11.04
N ARG A 389 -24.06 2.50 10.24
CA ARG A 389 -24.63 3.15 9.05
C ARG A 389 -23.89 2.67 7.82
N GLN A 390 -24.62 2.55 6.72
CA GLN A 390 -24.03 2.32 5.41
C GLN A 390 -24.14 3.62 4.60
N TYR A 391 -23.09 3.93 3.87
CA TYR A 391 -23.01 5.09 2.97
C TYR A 391 -22.57 4.63 1.59
N GLU A 392 -22.96 5.36 0.57
CA GLU A 392 -22.41 5.23 -0.78
C GLU A 392 -21.99 6.61 -1.27
N ARG A 393 -21.04 6.67 -2.20
CA ARG A 393 -20.86 7.95 -2.91
C ARG A 393 -22.00 8.13 -3.89
N VAL A 394 -22.32 9.38 -4.18
CA VAL A 394 -23.35 9.73 -5.17
C VAL A 394 -23.08 8.97 -6.49
N PRO A 395 -24.08 8.28 -7.07
CA PRO A 395 -23.92 7.56 -8.33
C PRO A 395 -23.29 8.40 -9.43
N GLY A 396 -22.31 7.84 -10.14
CA GLY A 396 -21.55 8.55 -11.18
C GLY A 396 -20.42 9.44 -10.65
N SER A 397 -20.15 9.44 -9.34
CA SER A 397 -18.99 10.12 -8.75
C SER A 397 -17.67 9.61 -9.35
N VAL A 398 -16.95 10.50 -10.03
CA VAL A 398 -15.59 10.28 -10.53
C VAL A 398 -14.52 10.69 -9.53
N ALA A 399 -14.92 10.95 -8.27
CA ALA A 399 -14.00 11.32 -7.22
C ALA A 399 -13.02 10.18 -6.91
N ILE A 400 -11.85 10.54 -6.41
CA ILE A 400 -10.77 9.60 -6.16
C ILE A 400 -10.87 9.06 -4.74
N THR A 401 -10.66 7.75 -4.57
CA THR A 401 -10.37 7.13 -3.28
C THR A 401 -8.95 7.45 -2.85
N LEU A 402 -8.79 8.08 -1.68
CA LEU A 402 -7.49 8.42 -1.13
C LEU A 402 -6.87 7.26 -0.37
N VAL A 403 -5.54 7.23 -0.32
CA VAL A 403 -4.76 6.43 0.64
C VAL A 403 -3.82 7.39 1.42
N PRO A 404 -3.74 7.31 2.77
CA PRO A 404 -2.97 8.21 3.61
C PRO A 404 -1.49 8.25 3.27
N GLY A 405 -1.00 9.48 3.04
CA GLY A 405 0.37 9.87 2.67
C GLY A 405 1.54 9.31 3.51
N ILE A 406 2.79 9.59 3.12
CA ILE A 406 4.01 9.30 3.94
C ILE A 406 3.86 9.83 5.37
N GLN A 407 3.18 10.96 5.53
CA GLN A 407 2.92 11.63 6.80
C GLN A 407 1.67 11.13 7.55
N GLY A 408 0.96 10.12 7.03
CA GLY A 408 -0.19 9.50 7.69
C GLY A 408 -1.39 10.45 7.89
N SER A 409 -1.52 11.49 7.07
CA SER A 409 -2.67 12.40 7.13
C SER A 409 -3.91 11.79 6.48
N PHE A 410 -5.06 11.99 7.12
CA PHE A 410 -6.38 11.64 6.59
C PHE A 410 -7.02 12.73 5.72
N PHE A 411 -6.47 13.95 5.72
CA PHE A 411 -7.07 15.07 5.01
C PHE A 411 -6.23 15.45 3.78
N PRO A 412 -6.83 15.54 2.59
CA PRO A 412 -6.21 16.16 1.42
C PRO A 412 -6.19 17.69 1.61
N TYR A 413 -5.17 18.35 1.06
CA TYR A 413 -5.27 19.78 0.69
C TYR A 413 -4.70 19.94 -0.72
N ARG A 414 -4.89 21.08 -1.38
CA ARG A 414 -4.33 21.33 -2.71
C ARG A 414 -4.03 22.81 -2.87
N SER A 415 -2.76 23.18 -2.90
CA SER A 415 -2.31 24.32 -3.70
C SER A 415 -0.86 24.04 -4.11
N PHE A 416 -0.61 24.05 -5.42
CA PHE A 416 0.70 23.79 -6.05
C PHE A 416 1.21 22.34 -6.08
N LEU A 417 0.45 21.43 -6.69
CA LEU A 417 1.03 20.23 -7.31
C LEU A 417 1.63 20.63 -8.67
N LYS A 418 2.86 21.16 -8.65
CA LYS A 418 3.76 20.97 -9.78
C LYS A 418 4.64 19.76 -9.48
N CYS A 419 4.75 18.91 -10.50
CA CYS A 419 5.60 17.72 -10.64
C CYS A 419 4.94 16.37 -10.26
N ILE A 420 4.60 15.65 -11.34
CA ILE A 420 4.39 14.20 -11.52
C ILE A 420 3.33 13.55 -10.61
N ASN A 421 2.11 13.43 -11.15
CA ASN A 421 1.15 12.42 -10.68
C ASN A 421 1.76 11.03 -10.91
N LEU A 422 2.10 10.32 -9.84
CA LEU A 422 2.30 8.88 -9.90
C LEU A 422 0.96 8.23 -9.53
N SER A 423 0.19 7.81 -10.54
CA SER A 423 -1.01 7.01 -10.36
C SER A 423 -0.62 5.57 -10.05
N PHE A 424 -1.43 4.86 -9.25
CA PHE A 424 -1.20 3.44 -9.03
C PHE A 424 -1.38 2.59 -10.31
N GLU A 425 -1.85 3.18 -11.40
CA GLU A 425 -1.80 2.59 -12.74
C GLU A 425 -0.37 2.16 -13.12
N ALA A 426 0.66 2.91 -12.70
CA ALA A 426 2.06 2.55 -12.90
C ALA A 426 2.51 1.27 -12.14
N VAL A 427 1.72 0.80 -11.18
CA VAL A 427 1.93 -0.46 -10.44
C VAL A 427 0.72 -1.41 -10.52
N GLY A 428 -0.15 -1.22 -11.52
CA GLY A 428 -1.23 -2.12 -11.85
C GLY A 428 -2.59 -1.88 -11.17
N LEU A 429 -2.73 -0.94 -10.23
CA LEU A 429 -4.04 -0.55 -9.67
C LEU A 429 -4.56 0.69 -10.42
N ALA A 430 -5.05 0.50 -11.64
CA ALA A 430 -5.74 1.54 -12.42
C ALA A 430 -7.26 1.45 -12.22
N SER A 431 -7.98 2.47 -12.72
CA SER A 431 -9.43 2.52 -12.72
C SER A 431 -10.03 1.23 -13.31
N TYR A 432 -10.69 0.43 -12.47
CA TYR A 432 -11.45 -0.75 -12.87
C TYR A 432 -12.87 -0.61 -12.32
N LYS A 433 -13.87 -0.73 -13.21
CA LYS A 433 -15.29 -0.54 -12.88
C LYS A 433 -15.52 0.73 -12.02
N ASN A 434 -14.94 1.85 -12.45
CA ASN A 434 -15.00 3.15 -11.76
C ASN A 434 -14.26 3.28 -10.42
N ILE A 435 -13.57 2.27 -9.87
CA ILE A 435 -12.77 2.44 -8.64
C ILE A 435 -11.43 3.08 -8.97
N THR A 436 -11.20 4.32 -8.51
CA THR A 436 -9.94 5.05 -8.74
C THR A 436 -9.24 5.34 -7.42
N ILE A 437 -8.00 4.88 -7.26
CA ILE A 437 -7.19 5.09 -6.06
C ILE A 437 -6.01 6.00 -6.42
N GLU A 438 -5.84 7.14 -5.74
CA GLU A 438 -4.65 7.99 -5.93
C GLU A 438 -4.01 8.44 -4.62
N TRP A 439 -2.82 9.02 -4.77
CA TRP A 439 -1.94 9.43 -3.69
C TRP A 439 -1.65 10.94 -3.69
N PRO A 440 -1.94 11.68 -2.60
CA PRO A 440 -1.47 13.05 -2.45
C PRO A 440 0.00 13.08 -1.96
N GLN A 441 0.93 13.61 -2.77
CA GLN A 441 2.38 13.50 -2.52
C GLN A 441 3.00 14.47 -1.50
N GLN A 442 2.37 15.57 -1.09
CA GLN A 442 3.00 16.54 -0.17
C GLN A 442 2.10 16.97 0.98
N GLN A 443 2.69 17.71 1.92
CA GLN A 443 2.02 18.30 3.06
C GLN A 443 1.16 19.45 2.56
N LEU A 444 -0.12 19.33 2.82
CA LEU A 444 -1.13 20.14 2.19
C LEU A 444 -1.72 21.00 3.34
N CYS A 445 -1.63 22.34 3.24
CA CYS A 445 -1.99 23.33 4.27
C CYS A 445 -3.43 23.23 4.81
N LYS A 446 -3.74 24.09 5.78
CA LYS A 446 -4.90 23.96 6.68
C LYS A 446 -6.15 24.73 6.26
N ASP A 447 -6.19 25.31 5.07
CA ASP A 447 -7.24 26.29 4.75
C ASP A 447 -8.45 25.64 4.06
N ARG A 448 -9.36 25.19 4.94
CA ARG A 448 -10.84 25.13 4.87
C ARG A 448 -11.52 25.11 3.46
N ASP A 449 -11.91 23.92 2.98
CA ASP A 449 -13.27 23.51 2.47
C ASP A 449 -13.23 22.12 1.76
N PRO A 450 -14.33 21.33 1.64
CA PRO A 450 -14.42 19.97 2.19
C PRO A 450 -14.64 18.87 1.10
N MET A 451 -14.53 17.59 1.48
CA MET A 451 -14.91 16.36 0.72
C MET A 451 -14.60 16.29 -0.80
N LEU A 452 -13.71 15.38 -1.22
CA LEU A 452 -13.48 15.12 -2.67
C LEU A 452 -14.68 14.49 -3.38
N ALA A 453 -15.55 13.84 -2.61
CA ALA A 453 -16.77 13.19 -3.06
C ALA A 453 -17.92 13.55 -2.12
N GLU A 454 -19.13 13.53 -2.62
CA GLU A 454 -20.32 13.52 -1.77
C GLU A 454 -20.71 12.07 -1.47
N ILE A 455 -21.18 11.84 -0.25
CA ILE A 455 -21.75 10.56 0.18
C ILE A 455 -23.18 10.75 0.63
N ILE A 456 -24.00 9.73 0.35
CA ILE A 456 -25.39 9.62 0.75
C ILE A 456 -25.56 8.39 1.63
N PRO A 457 -26.47 8.39 2.61
CA PRO A 457 -26.87 7.18 3.31
C PRO A 457 -27.33 6.13 2.31
N TYR A 458 -26.93 4.89 2.50
CA TYR A 458 -27.43 3.77 1.70
C TYR A 458 -28.80 3.37 2.22
N GLU A 459 -29.81 3.53 1.39
CA GLU A 459 -31.13 2.94 1.61
C GLU A 459 -31.21 1.69 0.74
N PRO A 460 -31.35 0.47 1.31
CA PRO A 460 -31.54 -0.73 0.52
C PRO A 460 -32.84 -0.59 -0.27
N THR A 461 -32.72 -0.33 -1.57
CA THR A 461 -33.88 -0.35 -2.47
C THR A 461 -34.41 -1.78 -2.55
N ASN A 462 -35.59 -2.03 -1.96
CA ASN A 462 -36.34 -3.25 -2.22
C ASN A 462 -36.89 -3.32 -3.65
N ASP A 463 -36.80 -2.23 -4.43
CA ASP A 463 -37.39 -2.14 -5.77
C ASP A 463 -36.37 -1.65 -6.80
N ARG A 464 -35.80 -2.59 -7.55
CA ARG A 464 -35.49 -2.38 -8.97
C ARG A 464 -36.43 -3.24 -9.81
N ALA A 465 -37.73 -3.05 -9.63
CA ALA A 465 -38.66 -3.27 -10.73
C ALA A 465 -38.43 -2.11 -11.71
N PHE A 466 -37.71 -2.39 -12.79
CA PHE A 466 -37.68 -1.52 -13.97
C PHE A 466 -39.13 -1.36 -14.45
N ASP A 467 -39.74 -0.19 -14.23
CA ASP A 467 -41.02 0.13 -14.84
C ASP A 467 -40.77 0.50 -16.31
N MET A 468 -40.93 -0.51 -17.17
CA MET A 468 -40.76 -0.40 -18.62
C MET A 468 -41.75 0.58 -19.28
N ASN A 469 -42.80 1.02 -18.57
CA ASN A 469 -43.79 1.95 -19.12
C ASN A 469 -43.25 3.38 -19.23
N GLN A 470 -42.34 3.80 -18.35
CA GLN A 470 -41.74 5.14 -18.41
C GLN A 470 -40.79 5.32 -19.61
N LEU A 471 -40.25 4.23 -20.16
CA LEU A 471 -39.40 4.27 -21.35
C LEU A 471 -40.25 4.43 -22.63
N GLN A 472 -41.47 3.90 -22.66
CA GLN A 472 -42.34 3.95 -23.83
C GLN A 472 -42.98 5.33 -24.02
N ASP A 473 -43.31 6.03 -22.93
CA ASP A 473 -43.82 7.40 -22.96
C ASP A 473 -42.72 8.44 -23.33
N ALA A 474 -41.45 8.12 -23.04
CA ALA A 474 -40.31 8.92 -23.48
C ALA A 474 -40.00 8.72 -24.98
N ILE A 475 -40.22 7.51 -25.52
CA ILE A 475 -40.00 7.21 -26.94
C ILE A 475 -41.10 7.83 -27.82
N ASN A 476 -42.33 7.93 -27.33
CA ASN A 476 -43.47 8.46 -28.10
C ASN A 476 -43.50 10.00 -28.20
N ASN A 477 -42.62 10.73 -27.49
CA ASN A 477 -42.59 12.20 -27.46
C ASN A 477 -41.42 12.84 -28.26
N VAL A 478 -40.65 12.07 -29.02
CA VAL A 478 -39.44 12.57 -29.71
C VAL A 478 -39.69 13.15 -31.11
N GLU A 479 -40.91 13.13 -31.63
CA GLU A 479 -41.21 13.70 -32.95
C GLU A 479 -42.22 14.85 -32.90
N ALA A 480 -41.77 16.02 -32.40
CA ALA A 480 -42.37 17.31 -32.72
C ALA A 480 -41.41 18.52 -32.46
N SER A 481 -40.89 19.12 -33.54
CA SER A 481 -40.38 20.51 -33.74
C SER A 481 -39.36 21.09 -32.73
N ASN A 482 -38.07 21.24 -33.05
CA ASN A 482 -37.37 22.20 -33.96
C ASN A 482 -36.73 23.41 -33.23
N ASP A 483 -35.39 23.39 -33.17
CA ASP A 483 -34.41 24.47 -32.94
C ASP A 483 -34.38 25.33 -31.67
N GLN A 484 -35.25 25.13 -30.68
CA GLN A 484 -35.12 25.84 -29.40
C GLN A 484 -34.08 25.21 -28.46
N LEU A 485 -33.32 26.07 -27.78
CA LEU A 485 -32.39 25.70 -26.72
C LEU A 485 -33.16 25.47 -25.42
N VAL A 486 -32.94 24.34 -24.75
CA VAL A 486 -33.68 23.96 -23.54
C VAL A 486 -32.90 24.33 -22.27
N HIS A 487 -33.57 24.92 -21.29
CA HIS A 487 -33.02 25.14 -19.95
C HIS A 487 -33.39 23.99 -19.01
N LEU A 488 -32.41 23.37 -18.36
CA LEU A 488 -32.65 22.33 -17.34
C LEU A 488 -32.62 22.95 -15.94
N GLU A 489 -33.71 22.80 -15.20
CA GLU A 489 -33.84 23.34 -13.82
C GLU A 489 -32.97 22.62 -12.80
N SER A 490 -32.65 21.35 -13.03
CA SER A 490 -31.77 20.55 -12.17
C SER A 490 -30.89 19.62 -12.99
N ILE A 491 -29.63 19.50 -12.61
CA ILE A 491 -28.65 18.64 -13.30
C ILE A 491 -27.77 17.88 -12.33
N VAL A 492 -27.29 16.71 -12.76
CA VAL A 492 -26.31 15.91 -12.02
C VAL A 492 -24.91 16.37 -12.40
N MET A 493 -24.28 17.20 -11.55
CA MET A 493 -22.99 17.84 -11.88
C MET A 493 -21.84 16.87 -12.18
N ALA A 494 -21.91 15.62 -11.71
CA ALA A 494 -20.92 14.60 -12.01
C ALA A 494 -20.84 14.24 -13.51
N LYS A 495 -21.93 14.43 -14.28
CA LYS A 495 -21.93 14.20 -15.73
C LYS A 495 -21.13 15.26 -16.49
N TYR A 496 -21.07 16.49 -15.96
CA TYR A 496 -20.51 17.65 -16.63
C TYR A 496 -19.00 17.79 -16.35
N LYS A 497 -18.17 17.48 -17.36
CA LYS A 497 -16.71 17.57 -17.27
C LYS A 497 -16.21 18.92 -17.79
N ALA A 498 -15.01 19.33 -17.35
CA ALA A 498 -14.43 20.57 -17.87
C ALA A 498 -14.22 20.46 -19.38
N ASP A 499 -14.68 21.47 -20.13
CA ASP A 499 -14.58 21.55 -21.59
C ASP A 499 -13.22 21.13 -22.18
N TYR A 500 -12.10 21.59 -21.60
CA TYR A 500 -10.75 21.23 -22.07
C TYR A 500 -10.40 19.73 -21.98
N GLN A 501 -11.18 18.93 -21.23
CA GLN A 501 -10.96 17.48 -21.12
C GLN A 501 -11.71 16.68 -22.18
N ILE A 502 -12.82 17.22 -22.69
CA ILE A 502 -13.77 16.47 -23.51
C ILE A 502 -13.94 17.04 -24.91
N LEU A 503 -13.67 18.33 -25.11
CA LEU A 503 -13.75 18.97 -26.41
C LEU A 503 -12.41 18.84 -27.16
N LYS A 504 -12.49 18.56 -28.47
CA LYS A 504 -11.34 18.38 -29.35
C LYS A 504 -11.14 19.61 -30.23
N THR A 505 -9.87 19.93 -30.49
CA THR A 505 -9.51 21.03 -31.40
C THR A 505 -10.04 20.74 -32.81
N ASP A 506 -10.50 21.79 -33.49
CA ASP A 506 -11.15 21.78 -34.81
C ASP A 506 -12.51 21.07 -34.92
N GLN A 507 -13.05 20.54 -33.83
CA GLN A 507 -14.37 19.93 -33.81
C GLN A 507 -15.49 20.95 -33.58
N VAL A 508 -16.63 20.69 -34.21
CA VAL A 508 -17.87 21.47 -34.09
C VAL A 508 -18.86 20.72 -33.21
N TYR A 509 -19.47 21.45 -32.27
CA TYR A 509 -20.46 20.91 -31.35
C TYR A 509 -21.74 21.74 -31.40
N THR A 510 -22.89 21.09 -31.56
CA THR A 510 -24.19 21.76 -31.47
C THR A 510 -24.65 21.75 -30.02
N VAL A 511 -24.84 22.92 -29.41
CA VAL A 511 -25.39 23.06 -28.06
C VAL A 511 -26.91 22.94 -28.14
N VAL A 512 -27.47 22.05 -27.32
CA VAL A 512 -28.90 21.70 -27.35
C VAL A 512 -29.61 22.03 -26.04
N GLU A 513 -28.89 22.02 -24.92
CA GLU A 513 -29.43 22.35 -23.60
C GLU A 513 -28.41 23.13 -22.78
N TYR A 514 -28.88 23.87 -21.77
CA TYR A 514 -28.04 24.52 -20.78
C TYR A 514 -28.65 24.48 -19.38
N ALA A 515 -27.81 24.62 -18.36
CA ALA A 515 -28.19 24.68 -16.96
C ALA A 515 -27.17 25.47 -16.15
N HIS A 516 -27.59 25.94 -14.98
CA HIS A 516 -26.70 26.51 -13.98
C HIS A 516 -26.64 25.59 -12.77
N ALA A 517 -25.43 25.26 -12.32
CA ALA A 517 -25.27 24.45 -11.13
C ALA A 517 -23.97 24.76 -10.40
N THR A 518 -24.03 24.60 -9.09
CA THR A 518 -22.91 24.85 -8.20
C THR A 518 -22.03 23.61 -8.11
N TYR A 519 -20.73 23.77 -8.36
CA TYR A 519 -19.72 22.74 -8.14
C TYR A 519 -18.55 23.34 -7.38
N ARG A 520 -18.17 22.76 -6.24
CA ARG A 520 -17.11 23.30 -5.37
C ARG A 520 -17.35 24.78 -5.00
N ASN A 521 -18.56 25.11 -4.56
CA ASN A 521 -18.98 26.47 -4.16
C ASN A 521 -18.81 27.55 -5.24
N LYS A 522 -18.69 27.14 -6.52
CA LYS A 522 -18.68 28.04 -7.68
C LYS A 522 -19.83 27.66 -8.59
N LEU A 523 -20.57 28.67 -9.03
CA LEU A 523 -21.61 28.51 -10.05
C LEU A 523 -20.93 28.30 -11.41
N TYR A 524 -21.38 27.29 -12.15
CA TYR A 524 -20.93 27.05 -13.52
C TYR A 524 -22.12 27.04 -14.48
N LEU A 525 -21.87 27.56 -15.68
CA LEU A 525 -22.67 27.26 -16.84
C LEU A 525 -22.36 25.85 -17.33
N CYS A 526 -23.40 25.05 -17.48
CA CYS A 526 -23.34 23.67 -17.93
C CYS A 526 -24.09 23.55 -19.25
N LEU A 527 -23.48 22.93 -20.26
CA LEU A 527 -24.06 22.75 -21.59
C LEU A 527 -24.18 21.26 -21.90
N THR A 528 -25.32 20.87 -22.47
CA THR A 528 -25.45 19.59 -23.18
C THR A 528 -25.30 19.87 -24.66
N MET A 529 -24.36 19.18 -25.31
CA MET A 529 -24.19 19.22 -26.76
C MET A 529 -24.77 17.94 -27.38
N ALA A 530 -25.20 18.04 -28.63
CA ALA A 530 -25.74 16.93 -29.40
C ALA A 530 -24.79 15.71 -29.36
N GLY A 531 -25.37 14.53 -29.11
CA GLY A 531 -24.60 13.31 -28.84
C GLY A 531 -24.21 13.13 -27.36
N ASP A 532 -25.00 13.70 -26.44
CA ASP A 532 -24.87 13.53 -24.98
C ASP A 532 -23.50 13.93 -24.42
N ILE A 533 -22.96 15.04 -24.93
CA ILE A 533 -21.68 15.59 -24.45
C ILE A 533 -21.99 16.66 -23.39
N PHE A 534 -21.67 16.35 -22.14
CA PHE A 534 -21.98 17.19 -20.98
C PHE A 534 -20.78 18.02 -20.54
N VAL A 535 -20.88 19.35 -20.71
CA VAL A 535 -19.77 20.28 -20.58
C VAL A 535 -19.99 21.25 -19.44
N ARG A 536 -19.05 21.29 -18.49
CA ARG A 536 -18.91 22.40 -17.55
C ARG A 536 -18.01 23.46 -18.17
N CYS A 537 -18.57 24.62 -18.47
CA CYS A 537 -17.87 25.67 -19.19
C CYS A 537 -16.73 26.26 -18.36
N SER A 538 -15.55 26.35 -18.97
CA SER A 538 -14.49 27.27 -18.59
C SER A 538 -14.83 28.68 -19.06
N LYS A 539 -14.00 29.66 -18.68
CA LYS A 539 -14.29 31.06 -18.98
C LYS A 539 -14.29 31.35 -20.48
N GLY A 540 -13.42 30.68 -21.24
CA GLY A 540 -13.34 30.85 -22.68
C GLY A 540 -14.61 30.40 -23.40
N LEU A 541 -15.20 29.27 -23.01
CA LEU A 541 -16.46 28.79 -23.57
C LEU A 541 -17.67 29.59 -23.06
N GLU A 542 -17.71 29.93 -21.77
CA GLU A 542 -18.78 30.74 -21.18
C GLU A 542 -18.93 32.09 -21.90
N ASN A 543 -17.82 32.79 -22.17
CA ASN A 543 -17.83 34.08 -22.89
C ASN A 543 -18.45 33.99 -24.29
N VAL A 544 -18.38 32.82 -24.93
CA VAL A 544 -18.90 32.58 -26.28
C VAL A 544 -20.34 32.08 -26.24
N ALA A 545 -20.68 31.25 -25.25
CA ALA A 545 -21.97 30.60 -25.13
C ALA A 545 -23.06 31.52 -24.53
N THR A 546 -22.75 32.31 -23.50
CA THR A 546 -23.75 33.13 -22.79
C THR A 546 -24.55 34.06 -23.72
N PRO A 547 -23.93 34.81 -24.66
CA PRO A 547 -24.68 35.68 -25.58
C PRO A 547 -25.63 34.93 -26.52
N GLU A 548 -25.31 33.67 -26.86
CA GLU A 548 -26.15 32.84 -27.73
C GLU A 548 -27.27 32.15 -26.96
N ILE A 549 -27.03 31.78 -25.69
CA ILE A 549 -28.06 31.26 -24.79
C ILE A 549 -29.17 32.30 -24.61
N GLU A 550 -28.82 33.58 -24.47
CA GLU A 550 -29.78 34.68 -24.37
C GLU A 550 -30.66 34.83 -25.63
N ARG A 551 -30.20 34.33 -26.80
CA ARG A 551 -30.98 34.32 -28.04
C ARG A 551 -31.95 33.15 -28.14
N GLY A 552 -31.82 32.13 -27.28
CA GLY A 552 -32.77 31.02 -27.14
C GLY A 552 -32.73 29.96 -28.24
N TYR A 553 -31.84 30.07 -29.23
CA TYR A 553 -31.71 29.11 -30.33
C TYR A 553 -30.53 28.16 -30.09
N LYS A 554 -30.65 26.92 -30.58
CA LYS A 554 -29.51 26.00 -30.64
C LYS A 554 -28.40 26.63 -31.47
N PHE A 555 -27.16 26.56 -30.99
CA PHE A 555 -26.01 27.17 -31.65
C PHE A 555 -24.85 26.19 -31.75
N LYS A 556 -23.96 26.43 -32.70
CA LYS A 556 -22.77 25.60 -32.91
C LYS A 556 -21.53 26.31 -32.42
N VAL A 557 -20.69 25.57 -31.71
CA VAL A 557 -19.41 26.04 -31.21
C VAL A 557 -18.31 25.25 -31.89
N LYS A 558 -17.38 25.93 -32.57
CA LYS A 558 -16.13 25.34 -33.04
C LYS A 558 -15.02 25.61 -32.04
N VAL A 559 -14.32 24.56 -31.61
CA VAL A 559 -13.14 24.67 -30.75
C VAL A 559 -11.92 24.97 -31.63
N MET A 560 -11.30 26.13 -31.40
CA MET A 560 -10.16 26.59 -32.20
C MET A 560 -8.83 26.09 -31.66
N ARG A 561 -8.68 26.05 -30.33
CA ARG A 561 -7.53 25.45 -29.64
C ARG A 561 -7.80 25.30 -28.15
N ILE A 562 -7.09 24.38 -27.52
CA ILE A 562 -6.98 24.29 -26.05
C ILE A 562 -5.74 25.09 -25.64
N LYS A 563 -5.90 26.04 -24.73
CA LYS A 563 -4.84 26.95 -24.29
C LYS A 563 -4.65 26.89 -22.78
N THR A 564 -3.51 27.37 -22.31
CA THR A 564 -3.24 27.52 -20.88
C THR A 564 -3.23 29.00 -20.52
N VAL A 565 -4.17 29.44 -19.67
CA VAL A 565 -4.29 30.82 -19.19
C VAL A 565 -3.98 30.85 -17.70
N ARG A 566 -2.93 31.58 -17.31
CA ARG A 566 -2.48 31.70 -15.90
C ARG A 566 -2.29 30.33 -15.20
N GLY A 567 -1.81 29.33 -15.95
CA GLY A 567 -1.56 27.98 -15.44
C GLY A 567 -2.76 27.03 -15.42
N TYR A 568 -3.94 27.46 -15.88
CA TYR A 568 -5.14 26.63 -16.01
C TYR A 568 -5.46 26.36 -17.48
N SER A 569 -5.82 25.11 -17.81
CA SER A 569 -6.32 24.76 -19.14
C SER A 569 -7.70 25.39 -19.37
N ASP A 570 -7.88 25.96 -20.56
CA ASP A 570 -9.06 26.70 -21.00
C ASP A 570 -9.25 26.43 -22.51
N VAL A 571 -10.45 26.65 -23.04
CA VAL A 571 -10.73 26.46 -24.47
C VAL A 571 -10.91 27.81 -25.15
N GLU A 572 -10.41 27.93 -26.38
CA GLU A 572 -10.72 29.04 -27.27
C GLU A 572 -11.71 28.56 -28.33
N CYS A 573 -12.89 29.15 -28.34
CA CYS A 573 -14.03 28.72 -29.14
C CYS A 573 -14.59 29.88 -29.96
N ARG A 574 -15.32 29.56 -31.04
CA ARG A 574 -16.10 30.53 -31.81
C ARG A 574 -17.47 29.96 -32.19
N ILE A 575 -18.46 30.83 -32.34
CA ILE A 575 -19.75 30.48 -32.95
C ILE A 575 -19.57 30.33 -34.46
N ILE A 576 -20.32 29.40 -35.07
CA ILE A 576 -20.33 29.15 -36.52
C ILE A 576 -21.75 29.00 -37.05
#